data_AF-A0A8H5QK33-F1
#
_entry.id   AF-A0A8H5QK33-F1
#
_cell.length_a   1.000
_cell.length_b   1.000
_cell.length_c   1.000
_cell.angle_alpha   90.00
_cell.angle_beta   90.00
_cell.angle_gamma   90.00
#
_symmetry.space_group_name_H-M   'P 1'
#
loop_
_entity.id
_entity.type
_entity.pdbx_description
1 polymer ?
#
loop_
_entity_poly.entity_id
_entity_poly.type
_entity_poly.pdbx_seq_one_letter_code
_entity_poly.pdbx_strand_id
1 'polypeptide(L)'
;MSDQSPCAILPESIEIPLITSTKQDSTLNYYGLVYDSLATEASKFLARNTDAAEQDLEPKIKAFLETTQNDCSGNSEEKKACWLTIRITKPCTAFEIPRWHQDGPMFEYDKGREDVVRSKYALTLLGPSTLMLQPDEHVFNTQHEAEARYYWWRNKPDGPEPSEDEMYDADDSLRESLSTAFKDAPRVQVGHGQIVRFSWGRDDSPVHSEPDLVSDRVFMTVLYGSESELRTMSKWREAPYGEYSVE
;
A
#
# COMPACT_ATOMS: atom_id res chain seq x y z
N MET A 1 5.36 19.57 16.02
CA MET A 1 5.31 18.23 15.39
C MET A 1 5.80 18.42 13.98
N SER A 2 6.81 17.67 13.53
CA SER A 2 7.30 17.81 12.16
C SER A 2 6.19 17.38 11.20
N ASP A 3 5.74 18.33 10.40
CA ASP A 3 4.74 18.19 9.35
C ASP A 3 5.30 17.25 8.27
N GLN A 4 5.16 15.93 8.47
CA GLN A 4 5.59 14.95 7.48
C GLN A 4 4.66 15.07 6.28
N SER A 5 5.23 15.46 5.13
CA SER A 5 4.49 15.52 3.88
C SER A 5 3.73 14.22 3.60
N PRO A 6 2.48 14.29 3.11
CA PRO A 6 1.63 13.12 2.85
C PRO A 6 2.21 12.18 1.79
N CYS A 7 3.14 12.66 0.95
CA CYS A 7 3.90 11.83 0.02
C CYS A 7 5.37 12.19 0.04
N ALA A 8 6.26 11.20 0.05
CA ALA A 8 7.69 11.42 -0.13
C ALA A 8 8.36 10.25 -0.85
N ILE A 9 9.41 10.56 -1.61
CA ILE A 9 10.39 9.57 -2.04
C ILE A 9 11.55 9.63 -1.04
N LEU A 10 11.87 8.50 -0.42
CA LEU A 10 12.97 8.45 0.52
C LEU A 10 14.30 8.66 -0.23
N PRO A 11 15.26 9.38 0.36
CA PRO A 11 16.51 9.72 -0.31
C PRO A 11 17.39 8.50 -0.57
N GLU A 12 17.28 7.48 0.27
CA GLU A 12 18.01 6.21 0.13
C GLU A 12 17.28 5.29 -0.84
N SER A 13 18.00 4.82 -1.86
CA SER A 13 17.55 3.73 -2.72
C SER A 13 18.07 2.40 -2.20
N ILE A 14 17.19 1.41 -2.13
CA ILE A 14 17.57 0.02 -1.86
C ILE A 14 18.08 -0.60 -3.16
N GLU A 15 19.24 -1.24 -3.11
CA GLU A 15 19.68 -2.11 -4.20
C GLU A 15 18.72 -3.30 -4.29
N ILE A 16 17.86 -3.34 -5.29
CA ILE A 16 16.86 -4.41 -5.40
C ILE A 16 17.51 -5.73 -5.84
N PRO A 17 16.99 -6.87 -5.35
CA PRO A 17 17.43 -8.20 -5.79
C PRO A 17 17.18 -8.39 -7.29
N LEU A 18 18.02 -9.19 -7.95
CA LEU A 18 17.77 -9.61 -9.33
C LEU A 18 16.63 -10.63 -9.34
N ILE A 19 15.44 -10.15 -9.66
CA ILE A 19 14.26 -10.98 -9.96
C ILE A 19 13.95 -10.74 -11.43
N THR A 20 13.77 -11.80 -12.22
CA THR A 20 13.40 -11.66 -13.64
C THR A 20 12.06 -12.29 -13.99
N SER A 21 11.56 -13.19 -13.14
CA SER A 21 10.28 -13.87 -13.35
C SER A 21 9.64 -14.36 -12.04
N THR A 22 8.32 -14.55 -12.08
CA THR A 22 7.53 -15.09 -10.98
C THR A 22 6.81 -16.37 -11.41
N LYS A 23 6.63 -17.29 -10.46
CA LYS A 23 6.05 -18.63 -10.74
C LYS A 23 4.53 -18.59 -10.84
N GLN A 24 3.88 -17.82 -9.98
CA GLN A 24 2.42 -17.70 -9.89
C GLN A 24 2.03 -16.40 -9.17
N ASP A 25 0.75 -16.05 -9.25
CA ASP A 25 0.15 -15.08 -8.33
C ASP A 25 0.26 -15.59 -6.90
N SER A 26 0.65 -14.72 -5.98
CA SER A 26 0.60 -15.03 -4.54
C SER A 26 0.75 -13.76 -3.71
N THR A 27 0.15 -13.73 -2.52
CA THR A 27 0.30 -12.64 -1.57
C THR A 27 0.74 -13.16 -0.22
N LEU A 28 1.86 -12.65 0.29
CA LEU A 28 2.23 -12.78 1.70
C LEU A 28 1.62 -11.61 2.48
N ASN A 29 0.95 -11.91 3.59
CA ASN A 29 0.53 -10.93 4.59
C ASN A 29 1.07 -11.32 5.96
N TYR A 30 1.58 -10.34 6.69
CA TYR A 30 2.00 -10.49 8.09
C TYR A 30 1.55 -9.28 8.90
N TYR A 31 0.76 -9.52 9.95
CA TYR A 31 0.34 -8.51 10.92
C TYR A 31 0.97 -8.86 12.27
N GLY A 32 2.02 -8.17 12.70
CA GLY A 32 2.72 -8.62 13.90
C GLY A 32 3.88 -7.75 14.32
N LEU A 33 4.59 -8.18 15.36
CA LEU A 33 5.76 -7.50 15.86
C LEU A 33 6.91 -7.54 14.84
N VAL A 34 7.69 -6.46 14.77
CA VAL A 34 8.88 -6.39 13.92
C VAL A 34 10.01 -7.17 14.62
N TYR A 35 10.28 -8.37 14.14
CA TYR A 35 11.38 -9.23 14.61
C TYR A 35 12.49 -9.33 13.58
N ASP A 36 13.70 -9.70 14.03
CA ASP A 36 14.85 -9.94 13.14
C ASP A 36 14.56 -10.99 12.05
N SER A 37 13.68 -11.97 12.33
CA SER A 37 13.30 -13.03 11.39
C SER A 37 12.32 -12.59 10.29
N LEU A 38 11.75 -11.37 10.36
CA LEU A 38 10.75 -10.91 9.40
C LEU A 38 11.33 -10.85 7.97
N ALA A 39 12.57 -10.36 7.84
CA ALA A 39 13.27 -10.32 6.57
C ALA A 39 13.56 -11.74 6.03
N THR A 40 13.89 -12.68 6.93
CA THR A 40 14.16 -14.08 6.59
C THR A 40 12.91 -14.82 6.10
N GLU A 41 11.75 -14.60 6.71
CA GLU A 41 10.52 -15.25 6.25
C GLU A 41 10.01 -14.64 4.93
N ALA A 42 10.14 -13.33 4.78
CA ALA A 42 9.87 -12.63 3.53
C ALA A 42 10.80 -13.09 2.38
N SER A 43 12.09 -13.32 2.65
CA SER A 43 13.04 -13.82 1.64
C SER A 43 12.71 -15.24 1.22
N LYS A 44 12.36 -16.13 2.16
CA LYS A 44 11.89 -17.49 1.86
C LYS A 44 10.64 -17.48 0.97
N PHE A 45 9.68 -16.61 1.27
CA PHE A 45 8.48 -16.46 0.45
C PHE A 45 8.84 -16.05 -0.99
N LEU A 46 9.69 -15.05 -1.16
CA LEU A 46 10.11 -14.59 -2.48
C LEU A 46 10.93 -15.65 -3.22
N ALA A 47 11.89 -16.32 -2.58
CA ALA A 47 12.69 -17.38 -3.20
C ALA A 47 11.83 -18.58 -3.65
N ARG A 48 10.76 -18.89 -2.90
CA ARG A 48 9.80 -19.93 -3.28
C ARG A 48 8.98 -19.54 -4.50
N ASN A 49 8.66 -18.27 -4.69
CA ASN A 49 7.72 -17.80 -5.72
C ASN A 49 8.38 -17.09 -6.91
N THR A 50 9.70 -16.87 -6.86
CA THR A 50 10.46 -16.18 -7.91
C THR A 50 11.69 -16.99 -8.33
N ASP A 51 12.49 -16.45 -9.25
CA ASP A 51 13.78 -16.97 -9.68
C ASP A 51 14.98 -16.46 -8.88
N ALA A 52 14.77 -15.59 -7.88
CA ALA A 52 15.84 -15.05 -7.05
C ALA A 52 16.33 -16.04 -5.97
N ALA A 53 17.60 -15.93 -5.61
CA ALA A 53 18.20 -16.69 -4.52
C ALA A 53 17.87 -16.04 -3.16
N GLU A 54 17.49 -16.85 -2.17
CA GLU A 54 17.11 -16.40 -0.82
C GLU A 54 18.19 -15.53 -0.16
N GLN A 55 19.46 -15.91 -0.30
CA GLN A 55 20.63 -15.20 0.25
C GLN A 55 20.82 -13.78 -0.30
N ASP A 56 20.31 -13.51 -1.51
CA ASP A 56 20.38 -12.19 -2.14
C ASP A 56 19.17 -11.32 -1.74
N LEU A 57 18.06 -11.95 -1.34
CA LEU A 57 16.81 -11.30 -0.97
C LEU A 57 16.85 -10.74 0.46
N GLU A 58 17.28 -11.56 1.43
CA GLU A 58 17.19 -11.23 2.85
C GLU A 58 17.88 -9.90 3.22
N PRO A 59 19.13 -9.61 2.80
CA PRO A 59 19.78 -8.35 3.15
C PRO A 59 19.05 -7.11 2.59
N LYS A 60 18.40 -7.25 1.43
CA LYS A 60 17.68 -6.12 0.79
C LYS A 60 16.34 -5.85 1.44
N ILE A 61 15.62 -6.90 1.83
CA ILE A 61 14.38 -6.78 2.59
C ILE A 61 14.67 -6.21 3.99
N LYS A 62 15.76 -6.65 4.62
CA LYS A 62 16.21 -6.09 5.89
C LYS A 62 16.50 -4.59 5.76
N ALA A 63 17.25 -4.18 4.75
CA ALA A 63 17.52 -2.77 4.49
C ALA A 63 16.24 -1.96 4.25
N PHE A 64 15.28 -2.50 3.48
CA PHE A 64 13.96 -1.88 3.31
C PHE A 64 13.26 -1.66 4.65
N LEU A 65 13.13 -2.71 5.47
CA LEU A 65 12.45 -2.64 6.76
C LEU A 65 13.14 -1.68 7.74
N GLU A 66 14.47 -1.67 7.80
CA GLU A 66 15.25 -0.77 8.64
C GLU A 66 15.08 0.69 8.20
N THR A 67 15.22 0.98 6.91
CA THR A 67 15.04 2.32 6.34
C THR A 67 13.62 2.85 6.60
N THR A 68 12.59 2.05 6.37
CA THR A 68 11.19 2.49 6.56
C THR A 68 10.79 2.60 8.03
N GLN A 69 11.28 1.71 8.90
CA GLN A 69 11.01 1.83 10.34
C GLN A 69 11.73 3.05 10.93
N ASN A 70 12.91 3.42 10.41
CA ASN A 70 13.62 4.62 10.83
C ASN A 70 12.92 5.92 10.38
N ASP A 71 12.36 5.96 9.17
CA ASP A 71 11.59 7.12 8.70
C ASP A 71 10.23 7.27 9.39
N CYS A 72 9.63 6.15 9.84
CA CYS A 72 8.31 6.15 10.45
C CYS A 72 8.26 6.99 11.74
N SER A 73 7.30 7.93 11.75
CA SER A 73 6.97 8.73 12.91
C SER A 73 6.59 7.87 14.13
N GLY A 74 7.13 8.24 15.29
CA GLY A 74 6.86 7.60 16.57
C GLY A 74 8.11 7.06 17.26
N ASN A 75 7.98 6.76 18.54
CA ASN A 75 9.01 6.06 19.31
C ASN A 75 8.99 4.55 19.02
N SER A 76 9.95 3.80 19.59
CA SER A 76 10.08 2.36 19.34
C SER A 76 8.83 1.55 19.68
N GLU A 77 8.08 1.90 20.73
CA GLU A 77 6.84 1.19 21.10
C GLU A 77 5.71 1.45 20.11
N GLU A 78 5.68 2.64 19.50
CA GLU A 78 4.65 3.09 18.56
C GLU A 78 4.87 2.59 17.13
N LYS A 79 6.02 1.95 16.88
CA LYS A 79 6.40 1.33 15.60
C LYS A 79 6.92 -0.09 15.76
N LYS A 80 6.61 -0.74 16.89
CA LYS A 80 7.08 -2.10 17.20
C LYS A 80 6.34 -3.19 16.43
N ALA A 81 5.18 -2.88 15.86
CA ALA A 81 4.41 -3.79 15.03
C ALA A 81 4.27 -3.24 13.61
N CYS A 82 4.02 -4.13 12.65
CA CYS A 82 3.83 -3.78 11.27
C CYS A 82 2.76 -4.64 10.60
N TRP A 83 2.26 -4.13 9.48
CA TRP A 83 1.65 -4.94 8.44
C TRP A 83 2.60 -4.95 7.25
N LEU A 84 3.21 -6.11 6.99
CA LEU A 84 4.02 -6.37 5.80
C LEU A 84 3.18 -7.13 4.78
N THR A 85 3.17 -6.64 3.55
CA THR A 85 2.59 -7.32 2.39
C THR A 85 3.62 -7.47 1.30
N ILE A 86 3.70 -8.65 0.70
CA ILE A 86 4.41 -8.88 -0.57
C ILE A 86 3.39 -9.46 -1.54
N ARG A 87 3.07 -8.70 -2.58
CA ARG A 87 2.15 -9.12 -3.63
C ARG A 87 2.94 -9.45 -4.89
N ILE A 88 2.75 -10.68 -5.36
CA ILE A 88 3.24 -11.19 -6.62
C ILE A 88 2.04 -11.29 -7.56
N THR A 89 2.16 -10.65 -8.72
CA THR A 89 1.08 -10.63 -9.71
C THR A 89 1.62 -10.94 -11.10
N LYS A 90 0.95 -11.86 -11.80
CA LYS A 90 1.15 -12.21 -13.20
C LYS A 90 0.43 -11.19 -14.09
N PRO A 91 0.77 -11.13 -15.39
CA PRO A 91 0.08 -10.24 -16.31
C PRO A 91 -1.42 -10.47 -16.29
N CYS A 92 -2.20 -9.42 -16.14
CA CYS A 92 -3.66 -9.50 -16.11
C CYS A 92 -4.30 -8.18 -16.52
N THR A 93 -5.58 -8.23 -16.87
CA THR A 93 -6.33 -7.07 -17.37
C THR A 93 -7.06 -6.29 -16.27
N ALA A 94 -6.96 -6.74 -15.01
CA ALA A 94 -7.71 -6.17 -13.89
C ALA A 94 -7.41 -4.67 -13.66
N PHE A 95 -6.25 -4.19 -14.10
CA PHE A 95 -5.79 -2.81 -13.93
C PHE A 95 -5.44 -2.12 -15.26
N GLU A 96 -5.99 -2.60 -16.39
CA GLU A 96 -5.92 -1.85 -17.67
C GLU A 96 -6.45 -0.43 -17.52
N ILE A 97 -7.53 -0.29 -16.74
CA ILE A 97 -8.04 0.99 -16.25
C ILE A 97 -7.56 1.14 -14.79
N PRO A 98 -6.72 2.16 -14.48
CA PRO A 98 -6.27 2.42 -13.13
C PRO A 98 -7.45 2.60 -12.18
N ARG A 99 -7.38 1.92 -11.03
CA ARG A 99 -8.28 2.12 -9.91
C ARG A 99 -7.70 3.19 -8.98
N TRP A 100 -7.90 4.45 -9.34
CA TRP A 100 -7.48 5.58 -8.50
C TRP A 100 -8.28 5.63 -7.20
N HIS A 101 -7.58 5.65 -6.08
CA HIS A 101 -8.21 5.71 -4.76
C HIS A 101 -7.29 6.38 -3.73
N GLN A 102 -7.90 6.82 -2.62
CA GLN A 102 -7.19 7.14 -1.39
C GLN A 102 -7.37 5.99 -0.40
N ASP A 103 -6.30 5.66 0.32
CA ASP A 103 -6.36 4.70 1.41
C ASP A 103 -7.10 5.32 2.60
N GLY A 104 -8.14 4.64 3.08
CA GLY A 104 -8.82 5.01 4.33
C GLY A 104 -8.00 4.67 5.58
N PRO A 105 -8.56 4.90 6.78
CA PRO A 105 -7.93 4.46 8.03
C PRO A 105 -7.59 2.96 8.03
N MET A 106 -6.32 2.63 8.29
CA MET A 106 -5.83 1.24 8.27
C MET A 106 -6.06 0.51 9.60
N PHE A 107 -6.11 1.26 10.69
CA PHE A 107 -6.45 0.81 12.03
C PHE A 107 -7.04 1.97 12.85
N GLU A 108 -7.69 1.63 13.95
CA GLU A 108 -8.03 2.61 14.98
C GLU A 108 -6.75 3.10 15.65
N TYR A 109 -6.61 4.43 15.77
CA TYR A 109 -5.47 5.05 16.43
C TYR A 109 -5.46 4.72 17.92
N ASP A 110 -4.27 4.57 18.49
CA ASP A 110 -4.14 4.65 19.95
C ASP A 110 -4.62 6.03 20.45
N LYS A 111 -5.26 6.06 21.63
CA LYS A 111 -5.84 7.28 22.18
C LYS A 111 -4.81 8.41 22.30
N GLY A 112 -5.13 9.58 21.73
CA GLY A 112 -4.26 10.76 21.76
C GLY A 112 -3.16 10.74 20.71
N ARG A 113 -3.31 9.92 19.67
CA ARG A 113 -2.39 9.78 18.53
C ARG A 113 -3.04 10.12 17.19
N GLU A 114 -4.28 10.61 17.22
CA GLU A 114 -5.11 10.89 16.05
C GLU A 114 -4.54 12.04 15.19
N ASP A 115 -3.58 12.80 15.69
CA ASP A 115 -2.84 13.85 14.99
C ASP A 115 -1.55 13.34 14.31
N VAL A 116 -1.11 12.12 14.61
CA VAL A 116 0.09 11.54 13.99
C VAL A 116 -0.21 11.13 12.56
N VAL A 117 0.58 11.63 11.61
CA VAL A 117 0.53 11.18 10.22
C VAL A 117 1.07 9.76 10.15
N ARG A 118 0.18 8.79 9.90
CA ARG A 118 0.55 7.41 9.67
C ARG A 118 0.84 7.21 8.20
N SER A 119 1.84 6.39 7.90
CA SER A 119 2.32 6.19 6.54
C SER A 119 2.43 4.71 6.22
N LYS A 120 2.25 4.41 4.93
CA LYS A 120 2.60 3.17 4.28
C LYS A 120 3.80 3.42 3.38
N TYR A 121 4.70 2.46 3.33
CA TYR A 121 5.92 2.48 2.54
C TYR A 121 5.81 1.41 1.48
N ALA A 122 6.25 1.71 0.27
CA ALA A 122 6.21 0.77 -0.84
C ALA A 122 7.52 0.74 -1.63
N LEU A 123 7.88 -0.47 -2.07
CA LEU A 123 9.01 -0.76 -2.93
C LEU A 123 8.57 -1.76 -4.01
N THR A 124 8.92 -1.48 -5.25
CA THR A 124 8.70 -2.41 -6.37
C THR A 124 10.00 -3.16 -6.63
N LEU A 125 9.97 -4.48 -6.50
CA LEU A 125 11.13 -5.37 -6.70
C LEU A 125 11.21 -5.89 -8.13
N LEU A 126 10.06 -6.01 -8.81
CA LEU A 126 9.94 -6.40 -10.21
C LEU A 126 8.70 -5.73 -10.82
N GLY A 127 8.80 -5.34 -12.09
CA GLY A 127 7.68 -4.83 -12.88
C GLY A 127 7.42 -3.33 -12.67
N PRO A 128 6.25 -2.83 -13.13
CA PRO A 128 5.91 -1.42 -13.05
C PRO A 128 5.65 -0.95 -11.61
N SER A 129 6.14 0.25 -11.29
CA SER A 129 5.89 0.91 -10.00
C SER A 129 4.43 1.29 -9.82
N THR A 130 3.98 1.37 -8.56
CA THR A 130 2.66 1.91 -8.23
C THR A 130 2.50 3.31 -8.82
N LEU A 131 1.31 3.60 -9.36
CA LEU A 131 0.98 4.94 -9.85
C LEU A 131 0.58 5.79 -8.66
N MET A 132 1.06 7.03 -8.62
CA MET A 132 0.69 7.99 -7.58
C MET A 132 0.64 9.38 -8.19
N LEU A 133 -0.44 10.10 -7.92
CA LEU A 133 -0.60 11.49 -8.34
C LEU A 133 0.19 12.39 -7.40
N GLN A 134 0.71 13.49 -7.91
CA GLN A 134 1.27 14.53 -7.05
C GLN A 134 0.15 15.06 -6.14
N PRO A 135 0.37 15.15 -4.82
CA PRO A 135 -0.60 15.76 -3.90
C PRO A 135 -0.96 17.18 -4.34
N ASP A 136 -2.24 17.40 -4.65
CA ASP A 136 -2.75 18.68 -5.13
C ASP A 136 -4.24 18.81 -4.79
N GLU A 137 -4.68 20.03 -4.47
CA GLU A 137 -6.07 20.30 -4.07
C GLU A 137 -7.06 19.92 -5.18
N HIS A 138 -6.73 20.13 -6.46
CA HIS A 138 -7.59 19.73 -7.57
C HIS A 138 -7.71 18.21 -7.66
N VAL A 139 -6.65 17.46 -7.40
CA VAL A 139 -6.67 16.00 -7.37
C VAL A 139 -7.60 15.50 -6.27
N PHE A 140 -7.46 16.01 -5.05
CA PHE A 140 -8.31 15.60 -3.92
C PHE A 140 -9.77 15.96 -4.14
N ASN A 141 -10.07 17.18 -4.59
CA ASN A 141 -11.44 17.59 -4.88
C ASN A 141 -12.07 16.73 -5.98
N THR A 142 -11.32 16.42 -7.04
CA THR A 142 -11.80 15.56 -8.13
C THR A 142 -12.11 14.14 -7.64
N GLN A 143 -11.24 13.56 -6.80
CA GLN A 143 -11.46 12.26 -6.18
C GLN A 143 -12.73 12.27 -5.32
N HIS A 144 -12.84 13.21 -4.38
CA HIS A 144 -13.97 13.31 -3.46
C HIS A 144 -15.30 13.57 -4.18
N GLU A 145 -15.32 14.43 -5.19
CA GLU A 145 -16.52 14.71 -5.99
C GLU A 145 -16.97 13.48 -6.79
N ALA A 146 -16.03 12.71 -7.34
CA ALA A 146 -16.33 11.48 -8.05
C ALA A 146 -16.87 10.41 -7.09
N GLU A 147 -16.20 10.19 -5.95
CA GLU A 147 -16.68 9.25 -4.93
C GLU A 147 -18.07 9.64 -4.42
N ALA A 148 -18.31 10.91 -4.10
CA ALA A 148 -19.62 11.38 -3.65
C ALA A 148 -20.73 11.20 -4.70
N ARG A 149 -20.36 11.22 -5.99
CA ARG A 149 -21.29 11.02 -7.11
C ARG A 149 -21.64 9.55 -7.31
N TYR A 150 -20.65 8.66 -7.31
CA TYR A 150 -20.86 7.24 -7.62
C TYR A 150 -21.23 6.42 -6.37
N TYR A 151 -20.64 6.73 -5.22
CA TYR A 151 -20.98 6.12 -3.93
C TYR A 151 -22.07 6.88 -3.19
N TRP A 152 -23.20 7.11 -3.86
CA TRP A 152 -24.31 7.93 -3.35
C TRP A 152 -24.84 7.49 -1.98
N TRP A 153 -24.70 6.20 -1.64
CA TRP A 153 -25.14 5.62 -0.37
C TRP A 153 -24.28 6.07 0.81
N ARG A 154 -22.98 6.37 0.60
CA ARG A 154 -22.09 6.85 1.67
C ARG A 154 -22.53 8.17 2.29
N ASN A 155 -23.25 8.99 1.52
CA ASN A 155 -23.77 10.30 1.98
C ASN A 155 -25.19 10.21 2.59
N LYS A 156 -25.75 9.00 2.74
CA LYS A 156 -27.10 8.77 3.26
C LYS A 156 -27.08 7.64 4.30
N PRO A 157 -26.63 7.89 5.54
CA PRO A 157 -26.51 6.86 6.57
C PRO A 157 -27.84 6.18 6.94
N ASP A 158 -28.97 6.87 6.75
CA ASP A 158 -30.33 6.33 6.95
C ASP A 158 -30.99 5.87 5.63
N GLY A 159 -30.23 5.81 4.53
CA GLY A 159 -30.71 5.44 3.20
C GLY A 159 -30.73 3.92 2.97
N PRO A 160 -31.30 3.46 1.83
CA PRO A 160 -31.16 2.07 1.43
C PRO A 160 -29.69 1.75 1.15
N GLU A 161 -29.27 0.55 1.53
CA GLU A 161 -28.00 -0.02 1.08
C GLU A 161 -28.08 -0.35 -0.42
N PRO A 162 -27.00 -0.14 -1.18
CA PRO A 162 -26.95 -0.57 -2.57
C PRO A 162 -26.97 -2.11 -2.65
N SER A 163 -27.49 -2.63 -3.75
CA SER A 163 -27.26 -4.02 -4.15
C SER A 163 -25.81 -4.25 -4.57
N GLU A 164 -25.38 -5.52 -4.60
CA GLU A 164 -24.03 -5.88 -5.05
C GLU A 164 -23.75 -5.40 -6.48
N ASP A 165 -24.72 -5.57 -7.38
CA ASP A 165 -24.63 -5.10 -8.77
C ASP A 165 -24.46 -3.57 -8.85
N GLU A 166 -25.23 -2.81 -8.05
CA GLU A 166 -25.08 -1.35 -7.98
C GLU A 166 -23.71 -0.93 -7.44
N MET A 167 -23.11 -1.71 -6.53
CA MET A 167 -21.75 -1.45 -6.04
C MET A 167 -20.72 -1.68 -7.13
N TYR A 168 -20.82 -2.78 -7.88
CA TYR A 168 -19.92 -3.06 -9.01
C TYR A 168 -20.03 -2.00 -10.12
N ASP A 169 -21.25 -1.63 -10.51
CA ASP A 169 -21.49 -0.59 -11.52
C ASP A 169 -20.92 0.77 -11.08
N ALA A 170 -21.04 1.10 -9.79
CA ALA A 170 -20.48 2.31 -9.22
C ALA A 170 -18.94 2.30 -9.21
N ASP A 171 -18.32 1.17 -8.86
CA ASP A 171 -16.87 0.99 -8.90
C ASP A 171 -16.32 1.16 -10.32
N ASP A 172 -16.93 0.51 -11.31
CA ASP A 172 -16.50 0.63 -12.71
C ASP A 172 -16.69 2.05 -13.24
N SER A 173 -17.84 2.68 -12.95
CA SER A 173 -18.10 4.07 -13.33
C SER A 173 -17.12 5.06 -12.69
N LEU A 174 -16.77 4.85 -11.42
CA LEU A 174 -15.78 5.65 -10.72
C LEU A 174 -14.40 5.50 -11.36
N ARG A 175 -13.98 4.26 -11.64
CA ARG A 175 -12.68 3.95 -12.26
C ARG A 175 -12.53 4.61 -13.63
N GLU A 176 -13.52 4.50 -14.50
CA GLU A 176 -13.50 5.13 -15.82
C GLU A 176 -13.44 6.66 -15.73
N SER A 177 -14.25 7.23 -14.83
CA SER A 177 -14.34 8.67 -14.61
C SER A 177 -13.00 9.25 -14.12
N LEU A 178 -12.40 8.64 -13.10
CA LEU A 178 -11.11 9.06 -12.55
C LEU A 178 -9.94 8.79 -13.50
N SER A 179 -9.95 7.68 -14.23
CA SER A 179 -8.95 7.40 -15.27
C SER A 179 -8.93 8.48 -16.34
N THR A 180 -10.11 8.95 -16.75
CA THR A 180 -10.25 10.06 -17.69
C THR A 180 -9.80 11.38 -17.08
N ALA A 181 -10.25 11.69 -15.86
CA ALA A 181 -9.94 12.96 -15.19
C ALA A 181 -8.44 13.13 -14.90
N PHE A 182 -7.76 12.05 -14.51
CA PHE A 182 -6.35 12.07 -14.15
C PHE A 182 -5.38 11.65 -15.25
N LYS A 183 -5.88 11.54 -16.50
CA LYS A 183 -5.06 11.11 -17.65
C LYS A 183 -3.77 11.91 -17.80
N ASP A 184 -3.87 13.24 -17.67
CA ASP A 184 -2.77 14.18 -17.84
C ASP A 184 -2.27 14.76 -16.50
N ALA A 185 -2.76 14.24 -15.37
CA ALA A 185 -2.36 14.71 -14.05
C ALA A 185 -0.89 14.34 -13.78
N PRO A 186 -0.11 15.25 -13.15
CA PRO A 186 1.28 14.98 -12.84
C PRO A 186 1.42 13.84 -11.83
N ARG A 187 2.39 12.96 -12.09
CA ARG A 187 2.64 11.76 -11.27
C ARG A 187 3.92 11.90 -10.47
N VAL A 188 3.92 11.29 -9.29
CA VAL A 188 5.13 11.04 -8.51
C VAL A 188 6.03 10.10 -9.30
N GLN A 189 7.29 10.49 -9.49
CA GLN A 189 8.28 9.67 -10.17
C GLN A 189 9.01 8.81 -9.14
N VAL A 190 8.68 7.52 -9.10
CA VAL A 190 9.35 6.53 -8.24
C VAL A 190 10.42 5.83 -9.06
N GLY A 191 11.68 6.13 -8.79
CA GLY A 191 12.83 5.51 -9.44
C GLY A 191 13.11 4.08 -8.98
N HIS A 192 14.01 3.42 -9.68
CA HIS A 192 14.44 2.07 -9.38
C HIS A 192 15.05 1.97 -7.98
N GLY A 193 14.55 1.03 -7.16
CA GLY A 193 15.00 0.84 -5.78
C GLY A 193 14.57 1.94 -4.81
N GLN A 194 13.87 2.97 -5.27
CA GLN A 194 13.38 4.02 -4.37
C GLN A 194 12.15 3.56 -3.61
N ILE A 195 12.08 3.97 -2.36
CA ILE A 195 10.92 3.74 -1.49
C ILE A 195 10.02 4.97 -1.58
N VAL A 196 8.74 4.74 -1.89
CA VAL A 196 7.71 5.77 -1.74
C VAL A 196 7.02 5.61 -0.40
N ARG A 197 6.92 6.72 0.35
CA ARG A 197 6.09 6.86 1.54
C ARG A 197 4.85 7.63 1.18
N PHE A 198 3.69 7.16 1.63
CA PHE A 198 2.43 7.87 1.50
C PHE A 198 1.57 7.71 2.75
N SER A 199 0.90 8.78 3.16
CA SER A 199 -0.06 8.76 4.25
C SER A 199 -1.35 8.05 3.85
N TRP A 200 -2.14 7.70 4.85
CA TRP A 200 -3.49 7.14 4.68
C TRP A 200 -4.45 7.76 5.70
N GLY A 201 -5.75 7.68 5.43
CA GLY A 201 -6.82 8.11 6.34
C GLY A 201 -6.89 9.62 6.59
N ARG A 202 -6.17 10.43 5.81
CA ARG A 202 -6.24 11.91 5.80
C ARG A 202 -6.82 12.40 4.49
N ASP A 203 -7.49 13.55 4.50
CA ASP A 203 -8.05 14.19 3.31
C ASP A 203 -6.99 14.52 2.25
N ASP A 204 -5.75 14.76 2.67
CA ASP A 204 -4.59 15.03 1.81
C ASP A 204 -3.73 13.78 1.53
N SER A 205 -4.21 12.58 1.88
CA SER A 205 -3.50 11.33 1.58
C SER A 205 -3.40 11.12 0.07
N PRO A 206 -2.26 10.67 -0.48
CA PRO A 206 -2.08 10.61 -1.93
C PRO A 206 -3.07 9.68 -2.65
N VAL A 207 -3.63 10.16 -3.75
CA VAL A 207 -4.40 9.35 -4.69
C VAL A 207 -3.42 8.47 -5.48
N HIS A 208 -3.64 7.16 -5.45
CA HIS A 208 -2.75 6.19 -6.06
C HIS A 208 -3.53 5.03 -6.68
N SER A 209 -2.82 4.23 -7.48
CA SER A 209 -3.38 3.07 -8.17
C SER A 209 -2.32 2.04 -8.50
N GLU A 210 -2.75 0.81 -8.70
CA GLU A 210 -1.98 -0.18 -9.43
C GLU A 210 -1.72 0.27 -10.87
N PRO A 211 -0.53 -0.03 -11.44
CA PRO A 211 -0.26 0.19 -12.85
C PRO A 211 -0.93 -0.89 -13.71
N ASP A 212 -1.01 -0.65 -15.02
CA ASP A 212 -1.32 -1.70 -15.99
C ASP A 212 -0.31 -2.87 -15.86
N LEU A 213 -0.84 -4.07 -15.65
CA LEU A 213 -0.05 -5.26 -15.32
C LEU A 213 0.21 -6.09 -16.58
N VAL A 214 1.03 -5.56 -17.47
CA VAL A 214 1.46 -6.25 -18.71
C VAL A 214 2.64 -7.20 -18.52
N SER A 215 3.24 -7.22 -17.32
CA SER A 215 4.38 -8.06 -16.95
C SER A 215 4.24 -8.61 -15.53
N ASP A 216 5.09 -9.57 -15.18
CA ASP A 216 5.25 -9.99 -13.78
C ASP A 216 5.57 -8.77 -12.91
N ARG A 217 4.97 -8.74 -11.71
CA ARG A 217 5.15 -7.68 -10.74
C ARG A 217 5.36 -8.26 -9.35
N VAL A 218 6.35 -7.74 -8.63
CA VAL A 218 6.59 -8.01 -7.21
C VAL A 218 6.59 -6.68 -6.49
N PHE A 219 5.58 -6.47 -5.66
CA PHE A 219 5.35 -5.21 -4.95
C PHE A 219 5.30 -5.46 -3.45
N MET A 220 6.15 -4.78 -2.71
CA MET A 220 6.27 -4.94 -1.26
C MET A 220 5.82 -3.65 -0.58
N THR A 221 5.01 -3.79 0.46
CA THR A 221 4.59 -2.66 1.29
C THR A 221 4.70 -2.97 2.77
N VAL A 222 5.05 -1.98 3.57
CA VAL A 222 5.00 -2.07 5.02
C VAL A 222 4.35 -0.82 5.59
N LEU A 223 3.55 -0.97 6.64
CA LEU A 223 3.16 0.14 7.52
C LEU A 223 3.43 -0.27 8.96
N TYR A 224 3.66 0.72 9.83
CA TYR A 224 4.01 0.50 11.22
C TYR A 224 2.99 1.12 12.17
N GLY A 225 2.90 0.53 13.35
CA GLY A 225 2.07 1.00 14.45
C GLY A 225 2.46 0.33 15.75
N SER A 226 1.70 0.64 16.79
CA SER A 226 1.78 -0.10 18.04
C SER A 226 1.17 -1.50 17.87
N GLU A 227 1.42 -2.37 18.84
CA GLU A 227 0.80 -3.69 18.86
C GLU A 227 -0.73 -3.62 18.97
N SER A 228 -1.31 -2.65 19.70
CA SER A 228 -2.76 -2.48 19.79
C SER A 228 -3.35 -2.10 18.43
N GLU A 229 -2.75 -1.14 17.73
CA GLU A 229 -3.16 -0.70 16.40
C GLU A 229 -3.17 -1.87 15.39
N LEU A 230 -2.07 -2.64 15.32
CA LEU A 230 -1.99 -3.75 14.37
C LEU A 230 -2.88 -4.93 14.75
N ARG A 231 -3.19 -5.13 16.04
CA ARG A 231 -4.21 -6.11 16.46
C ARG A 231 -5.62 -5.70 16.03
N THR A 232 -5.93 -4.41 16.02
CA THR A 232 -7.20 -3.92 15.47
C THR A 232 -7.26 -4.17 13.97
N MET A 233 -6.18 -3.87 13.25
CA MET A 233 -6.10 -4.17 11.81
C MET A 233 -6.31 -5.65 11.49
N SER A 234 -5.61 -6.54 12.22
CA SER A 234 -5.74 -8.00 12.05
C SER A 234 -7.18 -8.47 12.25
N LYS A 235 -7.91 -7.90 13.21
CA LYS A 235 -9.36 -8.18 13.40
C LYS A 235 -10.20 -7.70 12.23
N TRP A 236 -10.00 -6.48 11.75
CA TRP A 236 -10.74 -5.93 10.60
C TRP A 236 -10.52 -6.72 9.32
N ARG A 237 -9.34 -7.34 9.19
CA ARG A 237 -8.94 -8.15 8.03
C ARG A 237 -9.22 -9.64 8.21
N GLU A 238 -9.80 -10.05 9.34
CA GLU A 238 -10.05 -11.45 9.70
C GLU A 238 -8.79 -12.34 9.59
N ALA A 239 -7.62 -11.77 9.86
CA ALA A 239 -6.31 -12.43 9.71
C ALA A 239 -5.66 -12.70 11.07
N PRO A 240 -4.95 -13.83 11.26
CA PRO A 240 -4.26 -14.13 12.52
C PRO A 240 -3.09 -13.15 12.78
N TYR A 241 -3.00 -12.65 14.01
CA TYR A 241 -1.90 -11.78 14.44
C TYR A 241 -0.64 -12.60 14.78
N GLY A 242 0.49 -12.19 14.24
CA GLY A 242 1.80 -12.82 14.45
C GLY A 242 2.07 -14.02 13.55
N GLU A 243 1.16 -14.32 12.62
CA GLU A 243 1.27 -15.44 11.68
C GLU A 243 1.46 -14.92 10.25
N TYR A 244 2.18 -15.70 9.44
CA TYR A 244 2.36 -15.44 8.01
C TYR A 244 1.22 -16.10 7.25
N SER A 245 0.36 -15.29 6.63
CA SER A 245 -0.68 -15.77 5.72
C SER A 245 -0.15 -15.71 4.28
N VAL A 246 -0.33 -16.81 3.54
CA VAL A 246 -0.05 -16.86 2.11
C VAL A 246 -1.33 -17.19 1.38
N GLU A 247 -1.73 -16.28 0.50
CA GLU A 247 -2.88 -16.39 -0.40
C GLU A 247 -2.43 -16.58 -1.84
#